data_AF-E5Y2H8-F1
#
_entry.id   AF-E5Y2H8-F1
#
_cell.length_a   1.000
_cell.length_b   1.000
_cell.length_c   1.000
_cell.angle_alpha   90.00
_cell.angle_beta   90.00
_cell.angle_gamma   90.00
#
_symmetry.space_group_name_H-M   'P 1'
#
loop_
_entity.id
_entity.type
_entity.pdbx_description
1 polymer ?
#
loop_
_entity_poly.entity_id
_entity_poly.type
_entity_poly.pdbx_seq_one_letter_code
_entity_poly.pdbx_strand_id
1 'polypeptide(L)' 'MSRLEEMGHREELRTRRKIIEAEISSHSDSIRAALPLTGEPEDIDGEYVMMLAIKLNERVQELRGVRRKISVLERELGL' A
#
# COMPACT_ATOMS: atom_id res chain seq x y z
N MET A 1 -13.82 -20.06 -13.58
CA MET A 1 -13.75 -20.33 -12.13
C MET A 1 -15.17 -20.46 -11.61
N SER A 2 -15.37 -21.18 -10.50
CA SER A 2 -16.65 -21.22 -9.80
C SER A 2 -16.88 -19.90 -9.06
N ARG A 3 -18.15 -19.48 -8.93
CA ARG A 3 -18.52 -18.28 -8.15
C ARG A 3 -17.94 -18.31 -6.72
N LEU A 4 -17.81 -19.50 -6.12
CA LEU A 4 -17.20 -19.67 -4.79
C LEU A 4 -15.70 -19.32 -4.80
N GLU A 5 -14.98 -19.70 -5.86
CA GLU A 5 -13.55 -19.40 -6.04
C GLU A 5 -13.34 -17.89 -6.23
N GLU A 6 -14.20 -17.25 -7.02
CA GLU A 6 -14.18 -15.80 -7.24
C GLU A 6 -14.47 -15.02 -5.94
N MET A 7 -15.40 -15.50 -5.11
CA MET A 7 -15.64 -14.93 -3.78
C MET A 7 -14.43 -15.10 -2.85
N GLY A 8 -13.78 -16.27 -2.86
CA GLY A 8 -12.55 -16.51 -2.10
C GLY A 8 -11.42 -15.56 -2.53
N HIS A 9 -11.20 -15.44 -3.85
CA HIS A 9 -10.19 -14.54 -4.41
C HIS A 9 -10.46 -13.06 -4.06
N ARG A 10 -11.72 -12.64 -4.01
CA ARG A 10 -12.10 -11.29 -3.57
C ARG A 10 -11.67 -11.03 -2.12
N GLU A 11 -11.89 -11.97 -1.22
CA GLU A 11 -11.52 -11.82 0.19
C GLU A 11 -10.00 -11.83 0.40
N GLU A 12 -9.26 -12.61 -0.39
CA GLU A 12 -7.79 -12.53 -0.44
C GLU A 12 -7.31 -11.14 -0.86
N LEU A 13 -7.87 -10.61 -1.97
CA LEU A 13 -7.54 -9.28 -2.46
C LEU A 13 -7.89 -8.18 -1.44
N ARG A 14 -9.01 -8.31 -0.72
CA ARG A 14 -9.40 -7.38 0.36
C ARG A 14 -8.46 -7.43 1.54
N THR A 15 -8.02 -8.63 1.92
CA THR A 15 -7.02 -8.81 2.99
C THR A 15 -5.71 -8.18 2.56
N ARG A 16 -5.26 -8.45 1.32
CA ARG A 16 -4.04 -7.84 0.77
C ARG A 16 -4.13 -6.32 0.71
N ARG A 17 -5.29 -5.76 0.32
CA ARG A 17 -5.55 -4.32 0.32
C ARG A 17 -5.33 -3.71 1.71
N LYS A 18 -5.91 -4.31 2.76
CA LYS A 18 -5.76 -3.83 4.15
C LYS A 18 -4.31 -3.83 4.60
N ILE A 19 -3.55 -4.88 4.27
CA ILE A 19 -2.13 -4.99 4.59
C ILE A 19 -1.33 -3.87 3.92
N ILE A 20 -1.53 -3.66 2.61
CA ILE A 20 -0.82 -2.61 1.87
C ILE A 20 -1.17 -1.22 2.39
N GLU A 21 -2.43 -0.97 2.75
CA GLU A 21 -2.86 0.31 3.33
C GLU A 21 -2.17 0.60 4.68
N ALA A 22 -1.96 -0.44 5.50
CA ALA A 22 -1.18 -0.34 6.73
C ALA A 22 0.32 -0.10 6.46
N GLU A 23 0.91 -0.80 5.48
CA GLU A 23 2.31 -0.61 5.06
C GLU A 23 2.56 0.83 4.55
N ILE A 24 1.66 1.37 3.72
CA ILE A 24 1.72 2.76 3.23
C ILE A 24 1.69 3.75 4.39
N SER A 25 0.78 3.55 5.34
CA SER A 25 0.64 4.44 6.50
C SER A 25 1.91 4.43 7.35
N SER A 26 2.43 3.23 7.63
CA SER A 26 3.69 3.04 8.35
C SER A 26 4.87 3.74 7.68
N HIS A 27 5.07 3.55 6.37
CA HIS A 27 6.14 4.24 5.63
C HIS A 27 5.96 5.75 5.63
N SER A 28 4.73 6.25 5.48
CA SER A 28 4.46 7.68 5.54
C SER A 28 4.79 8.27 6.91
N ASP A 29 4.51 7.56 8.00
CA ASP A 29 4.81 8.01 9.36
C ASP A 29 6.32 7.99 9.62
N SER A 30 7.02 6.95 9.16
CA SER A 30 8.48 6.88 9.25
C SER A 30 9.18 7.99 8.46
N ILE A 31 8.68 8.34 7.25
CA ILE A 31 9.23 9.47 6.48
C ILE A 31 9.04 10.78 7.22
N ARG A 32 7.86 11.03 7.80
CA ARG A 32 7.62 12.25 8.60
C ARG A 32 8.53 12.32 9.83
N ALA A 33 8.79 11.19 10.48
CA ALA A 33 9.70 11.12 11.61
C ALA A 33 11.16 11.39 11.20
N ALA A 34 11.57 10.90 10.02
CA ALA A 34 12.91 11.11 9.47
C ALA A 34 13.12 12.50 8.85
N LEU A 35 12.04 13.23 8.55
CA LEU A 35 12.05 14.61 8.05
C LEU A 35 11.28 15.54 9.01
N PRO A 36 11.79 15.77 10.23
CA PRO A 36 11.11 16.62 11.21
C PRO A 36 11.11 18.09 10.75
N LEU A 37 10.07 18.83 11.14
CA LEU A 37 9.95 20.27 10.84
C LEU A 37 11.02 21.13 11.53
N THR A 38 11.67 20.56 12.55
CA THR A 38 12.67 21.21 13.39
C THR A 38 13.81 20.22 13.65
N GLY A 39 15.06 20.67 13.58
CA GLY A 39 16.24 19.83 13.76
C GLY A 39 17.40 20.36 12.92
N GLU A 40 18.61 19.86 13.17
CA GLU A 40 19.77 20.22 12.36
C GLU A 40 19.74 19.46 11.02
N PRO A 41 19.98 20.12 9.87
CA PRO A 41 19.96 19.46 8.57
C PRO A 41 20.95 18.29 8.44
N GLU A 42 22.03 18.30 9.22
CA GLU A 42 23.05 17.25 9.24
C GLU A 42 22.58 15.93 9.88
N ASP A 43 21.51 15.97 10.67
CA ASP A 43 20.92 14.78 11.31
C ASP A 43 19.98 14.00 10.37
N ILE A 44 19.70 14.53 9.17
CA ILE A 44 18.79 13.90 8.22
C ILE A 44 19.47 12.68 7.58
N ASP A 45 18.93 11.50 7.86
CA ASP A 45 19.29 10.27 7.16
C ASP A 45 18.61 10.22 5.77
N GLY A 46 19.27 10.84 4.78
CA GLY A 46 18.77 10.91 3.41
C GLY A 46 18.64 9.53 2.73
N GLU A 47 19.50 8.57 3.06
CA GLU A 47 19.43 7.21 2.52
C GLU A 47 18.19 6.48 3.03
N TYR A 48 17.91 6.60 4.33
CA TYR A 48 16.72 6.03 4.94
C TYR A 48 15.44 6.63 4.37
N VAL A 49 15.39 7.95 4.18
CA VAL A 49 14.26 8.64 3.54
C VAL A 49 14.06 8.15 2.11
N MET A 50 15.11 8.04 1.32
CA MET A 50 15.04 7.56 -0.06
C MET A 50 14.53 6.12 -0.12
N MET A 51 15.06 5.23 0.74
CA MET A 51 14.60 3.85 0.84
C MET A 51 13.10 3.77 1.18
N LEU A 52 12.64 4.53 2.16
CA LEU A 52 11.22 4.56 2.53
C LEU A 52 10.35 5.11 1.40
N ALA A 53 10.80 6.13 0.68
CA ALA A 53 10.08 6.71 -0.45
C ALA A 53 9.92 5.70 -1.61
N ILE A 54 10.96 4.92 -1.90
CA ILE A 54 10.89 3.84 -2.90
C ILE A 54 9.85 2.79 -2.49
N LYS A 55 9.94 2.29 -1.24
CA LYS A 55 8.98 1.31 -0.71
C LYS A 55 7.56 1.85 -0.73
N LEU A 56 7.36 3.09 -0.32
CA LEU A 56 6.06 3.76 -0.38
C LEU A 56 5.50 3.77 -1.80
N ASN A 57 6.30 4.14 -2.80
CA ASN A 57 5.86 4.16 -4.20
C ASN A 57 5.47 2.76 -4.70
N GLU A 58 6.25 1.72 -4.38
CA GLU A 58 5.93 0.33 -4.71
C GLU A 58 4.58 -0.10 -4.13
N ARG A 59 4.35 0.18 -2.83
CA ARG A 59 3.07 -0.13 -2.15
C ARG A 59 1.89 0.62 -2.75
N VAL A 60 2.06 1.90 -3.10
CA VAL A 60 1.01 2.70 -3.77
C VAL A 60 0.67 2.12 -5.14
N GLN A 61 1.65 1.71 -5.93
CA GLN A 61 1.41 1.06 -7.21
C GLN A 61 0.69 -0.29 -7.05
N GLU A 62 1.11 -1.09 -6.06
CA GLU A 62 0.45 -2.36 -5.74
C GLU A 62 -1.00 -2.14 -5.30
N LEU A 63 -1.28 -1.17 -4.43
CA LEU A 63 -2.63 -0.82 -3.98
C LEU A 63 -3.55 -0.46 -5.15
N ARG A 64 -3.05 0.32 -6.11
CA ARG A 64 -3.78 0.66 -7.34
C ARG A 64 -4.07 -0.58 -8.17
N GLY A 65 -3.14 -1.52 -8.25
CA GLY A 65 -3.33 -2.82 -8.89
C GLY A 65 -4.42 -3.65 -8.21
N VAL A 66 -4.33 -3.82 -6.89
CA VAL A 66 -5.31 -4.59 -6.08
C VAL A 66 -6.71 -3.98 -6.18
N ARG A 67 -6.85 -2.65 -6.04
CA ARG A 67 -8.15 -1.98 -6.17
C ARG A 67 -8.79 -2.20 -7.55
N ARG A 68 -7.99 -2.15 -8.63
CA ARG A 68 -8.46 -2.47 -9.98
C ARG A 68 -8.94 -3.92 -10.10
N LYS A 69 -8.16 -4.89 -9.59
CA LYS A 69 -8.54 -6.31 -9.60
C LYS A 69 -9.85 -6.56 -8.84
N ILE A 70 -9.99 -5.99 -7.64
CA ILE A 70 -11.24 -6.07 -6.86
C ILE A 70 -12.42 -5.52 -7.66
N SER A 71 -12.26 -4.35 -8.28
CA SER A 71 -13.35 -3.73 -9.04
C SER A 71 -13.78 -4.55 -10.26
N VAL A 72 -12.84 -5.18 -10.97
CA VAL A 72 -13.17 -6.10 -12.08
C VAL A 72 -13.95 -7.31 -11.55
N LEU A 73 -13.43 -7.93 -10.48
CA LEU A 73 -14.05 -9.12 -9.89
C LEU A 73 -15.43 -8.84 -9.30
N GLU A 74 -15.65 -7.67 -8.70
CA GLU A 74 -16.96 -7.24 -8.20
C GLU A 74 -17.95 -7.08 -9.37
N ARG A 75 -17.54 -6.51 -10.50
CA ARG A 75 -18.38 -6.42 -11.71
C ARG A 75 -18.73 -7.81 -12.26
N GLU A 76 -17.78 -8.73 -12.32
CA GLU A 76 -18.00 -10.10 -12.78
C GLU A 76 -18.97 -10.87 -11.87
N LEU A 77 -18.90 -10.62 -10.55
CA LEU A 77 -19.80 -11.19 -9.55
C LEU A 77 -21.17 -10.50 -9.46
N GLY A 78 -21.37 -9.38 -10.15
CA GLY A 78 -22.59 -8.57 -10.08
C GLY A 78 -22.79 -7.85 -8.74
N LEU A 79 -21.69 -7.38 -8.12
CA LEU A 79 -21.64 -6.67 -6.84
C LEU A 79 -21.28 -5.19 -6.98
#